data_AF-A0A090ZGS3-F1
#
_entry.id   AF-A0A090ZGS3-F1
#
_cell.length_a   1.000
_cell.length_b   1.000
_cell.length_c   1.000
_cell.angle_alpha   90.00
_cell.angle_beta   90.00
_cell.angle_gamma   90.00
#
_symmetry.space_group_name_H-M   'P 1'
#
loop_
_entity.id
_entity.type
_entity.pdbx_description
1 polymer ?
#
loop_
_entity_poly.entity_id
_entity_poly.type
_entity_poly.pdbx_seq_one_letter_code
_entity_poly.pdbx_strand_id
1 'polypeptide(L)'
;MTANDLCIRDLGYFHLKDIQYIQDKEAYYISRIKSNTRIYQKNPNPDYFQDGRIKKGTAYIQIGMETLMNSLQPGQTCEISDAYVGMTNKVPTRVIVHRLTKEQQKKRSL
;
A
#
# COMPACT_ATOMS: atom_id res chain seq x y z
N MET A 1 -18.79 8.32 -10.49
CA MET A 1 -17.51 7.73 -10.91
C MET A 1 -17.81 6.63 -11.90
N THR A 2 -17.18 6.74 -13.06
CA THR A 2 -17.25 5.84 -14.22
C THR A 2 -15.86 5.24 -14.48
N ALA A 3 -15.79 4.24 -15.36
CA ALA A 3 -14.53 3.65 -15.76
C ALA A 3 -13.58 4.72 -16.32
N ASN A 4 -12.28 4.56 -16.05
CA ASN A 4 -11.20 5.48 -16.41
C ASN A 4 -11.19 6.86 -15.72
N ASP A 5 -12.12 7.15 -14.81
CA ASP A 5 -12.04 8.35 -13.98
C ASP A 5 -10.78 8.30 -13.08
N LEU A 6 -10.15 9.45 -12.83
CA LEU A 6 -9.06 9.57 -11.85
C LEU A 6 -9.55 10.32 -10.60
N CYS A 7 -9.60 9.61 -9.48
CA CYS A 7 -9.98 10.15 -8.18
C CYS A 7 -8.75 10.61 -7.39
N ILE A 8 -8.66 11.93 -7.18
CA ILE A 8 -7.65 12.56 -6.32
C ILE A 8 -8.39 13.30 -5.21
N ARG A 9 -8.06 13.02 -3.95
CA ARG A 9 -8.59 13.79 -2.82
C ARG A 9 -7.51 14.73 -2.30
N ASP A 10 -7.76 16.02 -2.46
CA ASP A 10 -6.93 17.05 -1.87
C ASP A 10 -7.04 16.91 -0.34
N LEU A 11 -5.92 16.64 0.31
CA LEU A 11 -5.77 16.46 1.77
C LEU A 11 -6.34 15.16 2.40
N GLY A 12 -7.12 14.34 1.71
CA GLY A 12 -7.79 13.15 2.29
C GLY A 12 -7.09 11.80 2.09
N TYR A 13 -7.41 10.84 2.96
CA TYR A 13 -7.15 9.41 2.73
C TYR A 13 -8.42 8.77 2.19
N PHE A 14 -8.32 7.85 1.23
CA PHE A 14 -9.45 6.99 0.92
C PHE A 14 -9.65 5.95 2.03
N HIS A 15 -10.90 5.65 2.39
CA HIS A 15 -11.18 4.44 3.15
C HIS A 15 -10.86 3.24 2.26
N LEU A 16 -10.39 2.13 2.85
CA LEU A 16 -10.08 0.91 2.09
C LEU A 16 -11.28 0.41 1.27
N LYS A 17 -12.51 0.61 1.76
CA LYS A 17 -13.74 0.28 1.03
C LYS A 17 -13.91 1.15 -0.21
N ASP A 18 -13.56 2.44 -0.14
CA ASP A 18 -13.62 3.35 -1.29
C ASP A 18 -12.59 2.94 -2.34
N ILE A 19 -11.39 2.52 -1.91
CA ILE A 19 -10.36 2.00 -2.83
C ILE A 19 -10.90 0.80 -3.61
N GLN A 20 -11.48 -0.18 -2.90
CA GLN A 20 -12.08 -1.34 -3.55
C GLN A 20 -13.19 -0.92 -4.53
N TYR A 21 -14.08 -0.01 -4.10
CA TYR A 21 -15.14 0.50 -4.97
C TYR A 21 -14.61 1.19 -6.23
N ILE A 22 -13.49 1.92 -6.14
CA ILE A 22 -12.83 2.55 -7.30
C ILE A 22 -12.31 1.49 -8.26
N GLN A 23 -11.67 0.45 -7.74
CA GLN A 23 -11.18 -0.67 -8.55
C GLN A 23 -12.31 -1.43 -9.23
N ASP A 24 -13.40 -1.72 -8.51
CA ASP A 24 -14.58 -2.42 -9.04
C ASP A 24 -15.27 -1.62 -10.16
N LYS A 25 -15.04 -0.31 -10.23
CA LYS A 25 -15.54 0.58 -11.29
C LYS A 25 -14.55 0.76 -12.44
N GLU A 26 -13.41 0.07 -12.43
CA GLU A 26 -12.33 0.23 -13.41
C GLU A 26 -11.84 1.69 -13.48
N ALA A 27 -11.88 2.38 -12.34
CA ALA A 27 -11.41 3.74 -12.19
C ALA A 27 -10.05 3.76 -11.47
N TYR A 28 -9.38 4.91 -11.52
CA TYR A 28 -8.06 5.14 -10.95
C TYR A 28 -8.15 6.02 -9.70
N TYR A 29 -7.17 5.89 -8.81
CA TYR A 29 -7.03 6.76 -7.66
C TYR A 29 -5.58 7.08 -7.36
N ILE A 30 -5.37 8.26 -6.77
CA ILE A 30 -4.13 8.60 -6.07
C ILE A 30 -4.53 9.05 -4.67
N SER A 31 -4.01 8.35 -3.67
CA SER A 31 -4.27 8.61 -2.26
C SER A 31 -2.97 8.59 -1.48
N ARG A 32 -2.85 9.47 -0.49
CA ARG A 32 -1.91 9.23 0.60
C ARG A 32 -2.38 7.99 1.38
N ILE A 33 -1.45 7.32 2.05
CA ILE A 33 -1.74 6.21 2.95
C ILE A 33 -1.46 6.64 4.39
N LYS A 34 -2.34 6.27 5.34
CA LYS A 34 -2.09 6.59 6.75
C LYS A 34 -0.87 5.81 7.22
N SER A 35 0.02 6.44 8.00
CA SER A 35 1.29 5.85 8.44
C SER A 35 1.13 4.53 9.20
N ASN A 36 0.00 4.33 9.88
CA ASN A 36 -0.32 3.09 10.61
C ASN A 36 -0.96 1.99 9.74
N THR A 37 -1.14 2.23 8.43
CA THR A 37 -1.70 1.23 7.52
C THR A 37 -0.66 0.15 7.28
N ARG A 38 -1.03 -1.10 7.57
CA ARG A 38 -0.17 -2.25 7.28
C ARG A 38 -0.20 -2.56 5.79
N ILE A 39 0.99 -2.76 5.23
CA ILE A 39 1.22 -3.10 3.83
C ILE A 39 1.82 -4.51 3.79
N TYR A 40 1.36 -5.32 2.86
CA TYR A 40 1.73 -6.72 2.72
C TYR A 40 2.09 -7.06 1.28
N GLN A 41 2.85 -8.13 1.10
CA GLN A 41 2.97 -8.88 -0.15
C GLN A 41 2.48 -10.30 0.05
N LYS A 42 2.09 -10.98 -1.03
CA LYS A 42 1.80 -12.42 -0.97
C LYS A 42 3.03 -13.16 -0.50
N ASN A 43 2.83 -14.13 0.40
CA ASN A 43 3.90 -15.03 0.79
C ASN A 43 4.16 -16.01 -0.37
N PRO A 44 5.37 -16.08 -0.94
CA PRO A 44 5.70 -17.08 -1.95
C PRO A 44 5.65 -18.53 -1.41
N ASN A 45 5.85 -18.70 -0.10
CA ASN A 45 5.89 -19.99 0.58
C ASN A 45 4.92 -19.99 1.79
N PRO A 46 3.60 -20.02 1.58
CA PRO A 46 2.65 -20.08 2.67
C PRO A 46 2.60 -21.48 3.29
N ASP A 47 2.12 -21.55 4.53
CA ASP A 47 1.83 -22.82 5.17
C ASP A 47 0.49 -23.37 4.67
N TYR A 48 0.38 -24.71 4.67
CA TYR A 48 -0.82 -25.42 4.28
C TYR A 48 -1.36 -26.29 5.41
N PHE A 49 -2.68 -26.47 5.48
CA PHE A 49 -3.30 -27.54 6.24
C PHE A 49 -3.09 -28.88 5.54
N GLN A 50 -3.33 -29.99 6.24
CA GLN A 50 -3.16 -31.35 5.67
C GLN A 50 -4.04 -31.58 4.42
N ASP A 51 -5.15 -30.87 4.31
CA ASP A 51 -6.06 -30.93 3.16
C ASP A 51 -5.65 -30.02 1.98
N GLY A 52 -4.47 -29.39 2.05
CA GLY A 52 -3.94 -28.52 1.01
C GLY A 52 -4.51 -27.09 1.00
N ARG A 53 -5.40 -26.71 1.92
CA ARG A 53 -5.84 -25.30 2.04
C ARG A 53 -4.73 -24.44 2.66
N ILE A 54 -4.52 -23.23 2.13
CA ILE A 54 -3.55 -22.28 2.71
C ILE A 54 -4.01 -21.85 4.12
N LYS A 55 -3.08 -21.86 5.07
CA LYS A 55 -3.28 -21.22 6.37
C LYS A 55 -3.28 -19.71 6.18
N LYS A 56 -4.47 -19.09 6.26
CA LYS A 56 -4.68 -17.66 5.97
C LYS A 56 -3.69 -16.71 6.69
N GLY A 57 -3.28 -17.05 7.91
CA GLY A 57 -2.31 -16.26 8.68
C GLY A 57 -0.91 -16.17 8.04
N THR A 58 -0.57 -17.10 7.15
CA THR A 58 0.73 -17.18 6.46
C THR A 58 0.66 -16.80 4.99
N ALA A 59 -0.54 -16.46 4.48
CA ALA A 59 -0.75 -16.14 3.07
C ALA A 59 -0.06 -14.83 2.64
N TYR A 60 0.32 -13.98 3.60
CA TYR A 60 0.89 -12.66 3.35
C TYR A 60 2.02 -12.36 4.34
N ILE A 61 3.06 -11.70 3.84
CA ILE A 61 4.18 -11.19 4.63
C ILE A 61 4.00 -9.68 4.76
N GLN A 62 4.06 -9.18 6.00
CA GLN A 62 4.01 -7.73 6.23
C GLN A 62 5.33 -7.09 5.81
N ILE A 63 5.24 -5.99 5.06
CA ILE A 63 6.41 -5.20 4.69
C ILE A 63 6.80 -4.34 5.88
N GLY A 64 8.05 -4.48 6.33
CA GLY A 64 8.66 -3.60 7.33
C GLY A 64 8.92 -2.22 6.74
N MET A 65 7.95 -1.32 6.83
CA MET A 65 8.05 0.02 6.21
C MET A 65 9.21 0.84 6.74
N GLU A 66 9.56 0.70 8.01
CA GLU A 66 10.75 1.37 8.58
C GLU A 66 12.04 0.87 7.92
N THR A 67 12.22 -0.45 7.85
CA THR A 67 13.36 -1.08 7.18
C THR A 67 13.44 -0.66 5.70
N LEU A 68 12.30 -0.67 5.00
CA LEU A 68 12.22 -0.23 3.61
C LEU A 68 12.64 1.24 3.48
N MET A 69 12.06 2.14 4.29
CA MET A 69 12.38 3.57 4.26
C MET A 69 13.85 3.84 4.58
N ASN A 70 14.42 3.10 5.52
CA ASN A 70 15.83 3.23 5.90
C ASN A 70 16.78 2.76 4.78
N SER A 71 16.35 1.80 3.96
CA SER A 71 17.13 1.31 2.81
C SER A 71 17.20 2.29 1.63
N LEU A 72 16.25 3.21 1.51
CA LEU A 72 16.18 4.18 0.42
C LEU A 72 17.12 5.37 0.67
N GLN A 73 17.76 5.93 -0.35
CA GLN A 73 18.48 7.20 -0.22
C GLN A 73 17.50 8.39 -0.16
N PRO A 74 17.84 9.52 0.49
CA PRO A 74 17.01 10.72 0.43
C PRO A 74 16.76 11.16 -1.02
N GLY A 75 15.49 11.36 -1.38
CA GLY A 75 15.04 11.64 -2.76
C GLY A 75 14.73 10.40 -3.61
N GLN A 76 15.07 9.20 -3.14
CA GLN A 76 14.79 7.97 -3.87
C GLN A 76 13.30 7.59 -3.77
N THR A 77 12.77 7.07 -4.87
CA THR A 77 11.44 6.49 -4.98
C THR A 77 11.56 5.00 -5.29
N CYS A 78 10.73 4.17 -4.67
CA CYS A 78 10.50 2.79 -5.10
C CYS A 78 9.01 2.51 -5.26
N GLU A 79 8.70 1.51 -6.08
CA GLU A 79 7.35 1.04 -6.34
C GLU A 79 7.20 -0.40 -5.84
N ILE A 80 6.04 -0.69 -5.25
CA ILE A 80 5.61 -2.03 -4.87
C ILE A 80 4.31 -2.28 -5.63
N SER A 81 4.43 -2.94 -6.79
CA SER A 81 3.32 -3.22 -7.71
C SER A 81 2.26 -4.13 -7.08
N ASP A 82 2.70 -5.20 -6.42
CA ASP A 82 1.85 -6.27 -5.90
C ASP A 82 1.65 -6.18 -4.39
N ALA A 83 1.36 -4.97 -3.90
CA ALA A 83 1.09 -4.73 -2.51
C ALA A 83 -0.39 -4.97 -2.15
N TYR A 84 -0.63 -5.25 -0.88
CA TYR A 84 -1.95 -5.41 -0.30
C TYR A 84 -2.01 -4.54 0.95
N VAL A 85 -3.01 -3.65 1.02
CA VAL A 85 -3.14 -2.68 2.10
C VAL A 85 -4.31 -3.04 3.02
N GLY A 86 -4.08 -2.95 4.32
CA GLY A 86 -5.09 -3.19 5.35
C GLY A 86 -4.87 -4.45 6.17
N MET A 87 -5.23 -4.38 7.45
CA MET A 87 -4.99 -5.44 8.43
C MET A 87 -5.90 -6.65 8.19
N THR A 88 -7.22 -6.43 8.22
CA THR A 88 -8.24 -7.46 8.02
C THR A 88 -8.55 -7.65 6.53
N ASN A 89 -8.98 -6.57 5.88
CA ASN A 89 -9.26 -6.56 4.45
C ASN A 89 -7.97 -6.14 3.73
N LYS A 90 -7.40 -7.07 2.97
CA LYS A 90 -6.16 -6.88 2.19
C LYS A 90 -6.54 -6.46 0.79
N VAL A 91 -6.67 -5.15 0.58
CA VAL A 91 -7.05 -4.59 -0.72
C VAL A 91 -5.81 -4.57 -1.62
N PRO A 92 -5.82 -5.23 -2.80
CA PRO A 92 -4.69 -5.17 -3.72
C PRO A 92 -4.49 -3.72 -4.15
N THR A 93 -3.27 -3.20 -4.10
CA THR A 93 -2.98 -1.80 -4.37
C THR A 93 -1.52 -1.65 -4.72
N ARG A 94 -1.22 -0.90 -5.77
CA ARG A 94 0.14 -0.43 -6.02
C ARG A 94 0.52 0.65 -5.00
N VAL A 95 1.69 0.50 -4.37
CA VAL A 95 2.22 1.48 -3.40
C VAL A 95 3.48 2.11 -3.96
N ILE A 96 3.54 3.45 -3.95
CA ILE A 96 4.73 4.22 -4.31
C ILE A 96 5.28 4.85 -3.03
N VAL A 97 6.55 4.60 -2.75
CA VAL A 97 7.24 5.07 -1.55
C VAL A 97 8.34 6.03 -1.96
N HIS A 98 8.32 7.24 -1.43
CA HIS A 98 9.34 8.26 -1.69
C HIS A 98 9.97 8.71 -0.38
N ARG A 99 11.30 8.56 -0.26
CA ARG A 99 12.05 9.09 0.88
C ARG A 99 12.31 10.56 0.64
N LEU A 100 11.82 11.43 1.51
CA LEU A 100 12.00 12.86 1.37
C LEU A 100 13.48 13.27 1.40
N THR A 101 13.84 14.25 0.58
CA THR A 101 15.13 14.94 0.65
C THR A 101 15.24 15.77 1.94
N LYS A 102 16.47 16.15 2.30
CA LYS A 102 16.71 17.03 3.47
C LYS A 102 15.95 18.37 3.35
N GLU A 103 15.86 18.93 2.16
CA GLU A 103 15.13 20.18 1.90
C GLU A 103 13.62 20.01 2.04
N GLN A 104 13.06 18.93 1.50
CA GLN A 104 11.64 18.60 1.65
C GLN A 104 11.27 18.35 3.12
N GLN A 105 12.16 17.72 3.89
CA GLN A 105 11.97 17.53 5.33
C GLN A 105 11.92 18.88 6.06
N LYS A 106 12.87 19.79 5.78
CA LYS A 106 12.86 21.15 6.37
C LYS A 106 11.56 21.89 6.07
N LYS A 107 11.06 21.84 4.83
CA LYS A 107 9.79 22.48 4.44
C LYS A 107 8.55 21.91 5.14
N ARG A 108 8.62 20.66 5.64
CA ARG A 108 7.52 20.01 6.38
C ARG A 108 7.56 20.28 7.88
N SER A 109 8.73 20.66 8.40
CA SER A 109 8.93 21.00 9.81
C SER A 109 8.68 22.48 10.11
N LEU A 110 8.48 23.29 9.07
CA LEU A 110 8.01 24.67 9.11
C LEU A 110 6.49 24.69 9.02
#